data_AF-A0A920NWP3-F1
#
_entry.id   AF-A0A920NWP3-F1
#
_cell.length_a   1.000
_cell.length_b   1.000
_cell.length_c   1.000
_cell.angle_alpha   90.00
_cell.angle_beta   90.00
_cell.angle_gamma   90.00
#
_symmetry.space_group_name_H-M   'P 1'
#
loop_
_entity.id
_entity.type
_entity.pdbx_description
1 polymer ?
#
loop_
_entity_poly.entity_id
_entity_poly.type
_entity_poly.pdbx_seq_one_letter_code
_entity_poly.pdbx_strand_id
1 'polypeptide(L)'
;MKISLKSVLCLSFAMLSFQINGHHAFTAEFDPNAPINITGKVVKVEWINPHAWVHVEVEDENGKTVWMVEGEIPILLLEMVLLKQH
;
A
#
# COMPACT_ATOMS: atom_id res chain seq x y z
N MET A 1 -44.04 -14.63 31.05
CA MET A 1 -43.36 -14.26 29.78
C MET A 1 -42.65 -15.51 29.26
N LYS A 2 -43.12 -16.12 28.15
CA LYS A 2 -42.52 -17.36 27.60
C LYS A 2 -41.55 -16.98 26.48
N ILE A 3 -40.25 -17.05 26.75
CA ILE A 3 -39.21 -16.76 25.76
C ILE A 3 -39.07 -18.00 24.87
N SER A 4 -39.28 -17.84 23.56
CA SER A 4 -39.25 -18.95 22.60
C SER A 4 -37.82 -19.35 22.26
N LEU A 5 -37.55 -20.65 22.14
CA LEU A 5 -36.22 -21.19 21.80
C LEU A 5 -35.67 -20.62 20.48
N LYS A 6 -36.56 -20.30 19.53
CA LYS A 6 -36.22 -19.65 18.26
C LYS A 6 -35.68 -18.23 18.47
N SER A 7 -36.22 -17.52 19.45
CA SER A 7 -35.79 -16.16 19.81
C SER A 7 -34.41 -16.17 20.47
N VAL A 8 -34.11 -17.19 21.29
CA VAL A 8 -32.78 -17.37 21.89
C VAL A 8 -31.73 -17.68 20.82
N LEU A 9 -32.05 -18.57 19.88
CA LEU A 9 -31.13 -18.96 18.81
C LEU A 9 -30.83 -17.82 17.83
N CYS A 10 -31.83 -16.99 17.53
CA CYS A 10 -31.65 -15.81 16.67
C CYS A 10 -30.78 -14.74 17.36
N LEU A 11 -30.96 -14.56 18.67
CA LEU A 11 -30.18 -13.59 19.45
C LEU A 11 -28.72 -14.04 19.61
N SER A 12 -28.47 -15.35 19.77
CA SER A 12 -27.12 -15.90 19.81
C SER A 12 -26.39 -15.78 18.47
N PHE A 13 -27.11 -15.91 17.35
CA PHE A 13 -26.50 -15.76 16.02
C PHE A 13 -26.14 -14.30 15.70
N ALA A 14 -26.93 -13.34 16.18
CA ALA A 14 -26.66 -11.91 15.99
C ALA A 14 -25.38 -11.43 16.71
N MET A 15 -24.98 -12.10 17.79
CA MET A 15 -23.77 -11.76 18.56
C MET A 15 -22.46 -12.28 17.93
N LEU A 16 -22.50 -13.03 16.83
CA LEU A 16 -21.32 -13.53 16.10
C LEU A 16 -20.79 -12.57 15.03
N SER A 17 -21.24 -11.30 15.04
CA SER A 17 -20.78 -10.27 14.11
C SER A 17 -19.36 -9.82 14.49
N PHE A 18 -18.34 -10.60 14.13
CA PHE A 18 -16.94 -10.21 14.28
C PHE A 18 -16.61 -9.12 13.25
N GLN A 19 -16.19 -7.95 13.72
CA GLN A 19 -15.52 -6.97 12.86
C GLN A 19 -14.18 -7.55 12.43
N ILE A 20 -14.08 -7.98 11.17
CA ILE A 20 -12.80 -8.31 10.56
C ILE A 20 -12.14 -6.97 10.23
N ASN A 21 -11.10 -6.64 10.98
CA ASN A 21 -10.33 -5.42 10.78
C ASN A 21 -9.32 -5.68 9.66
N GLY A 22 -9.70 -5.34 8.43
CA GLY A 22 -8.82 -5.39 7.27
C GLY A 22 -7.74 -4.32 7.40
N HIS A 23 -6.64 -4.65 8.08
CA HIS A 23 -5.46 -3.79 8.09
C HIS A 23 -4.74 -3.98 6.76
N HIS A 24 -4.91 -3.02 5.84
CA HIS A 24 -4.04 -2.85 4.66
C HIS A 24 -2.65 -2.44 5.16
N ALA A 25 -1.90 -3.41 5.68
CA ALA A 25 -0.63 -3.13 6.30
C ALA A 25 0.45 -3.05 5.22
N PHE A 26 0.99 -1.85 5.02
CA PHE A 26 2.25 -1.60 4.30
C PHE A 26 3.34 -2.63 4.64
N THR A 27 3.36 -3.12 5.88
CA THR A 27 4.28 -4.16 6.37
C THR A 27 4.05 -5.56 5.83
N ALA A 28 2.96 -5.82 5.09
CA ALA A 28 2.74 -7.10 4.42
C ALA A 28 3.60 -7.23 3.15
N GLU A 29 3.93 -6.10 2.50
CA GLU A 29 4.72 -6.06 1.26
C GLU A 29 6.12 -5.47 1.47
N PHE A 30 6.31 -4.59 2.45
CA PHE A 30 7.59 -3.91 2.72
C PHE A 30 8.09 -4.17 4.14
N ASP A 31 9.35 -4.60 4.29
CA ASP A 31 10.00 -4.73 5.59
C ASP A 31 10.59 -3.37 6.03
N PRO A 32 10.05 -2.71 7.07
CA PRO A 32 10.53 -1.41 7.52
C PRO A 32 11.95 -1.45 8.09
N ASN A 33 12.48 -2.64 8.42
CA ASN A 33 13.82 -2.81 9.00
C ASN A 33 14.89 -3.09 7.93
N ALA A 34 14.51 -3.24 6.66
CA ALA A 34 15.41 -3.55 5.57
C ALA A 34 15.39 -2.46 4.47
N PRO A 35 15.85 -1.23 4.78
CA PRO A 35 15.91 -0.18 3.77
C PRO A 35 16.94 -0.53 2.69
N ILE A 36 16.57 -0.29 1.43
CA ILE A 36 17.47 -0.45 0.28
C ILE A 36 17.66 0.89 -0.43
N ASN A 37 18.87 1.13 -0.93
CA ASN A 37 19.19 2.31 -1.74
C ASN A 37 19.18 1.92 -3.22
N ILE A 38 18.23 2.49 -3.97
CA ILE A 38 18.11 2.29 -5.42
C ILE A 38 18.69 3.52 -6.11
N THR A 39 19.76 3.35 -6.89
CA THR A 39 20.33 4.39 -7.74
C THR A 39 20.28 3.93 -9.19
N GLY A 40 19.64 4.71 -10.04
CA GLY A 40 19.48 4.37 -11.44
C GLY A 40 18.77 5.46 -12.23
N LYS A 41 18.50 5.18 -13.50
CA LYS A 41 17.81 6.10 -14.40
C LYS A 41 16.29 5.95 -14.22
N VAL A 42 15.60 7.05 -13.93
CA VAL A 42 14.13 7.05 -13.96
C VAL A 42 13.67 6.90 -15.42
N VAL A 43 12.91 5.85 -15.71
CA VAL A 43 12.45 5.52 -17.07
C VAL A 43 10.96 5.80 -17.26
N LYS A 44 10.16 5.77 -16.19
CA LYS A 44 8.72 6.03 -16.23
C LYS A 44 8.23 6.52 -14.87
N VAL A 45 7.23 7.40 -14.89
CA VAL A 45 6.51 7.81 -13.68
C VAL A 45 5.01 7.72 -13.96
N GLU A 46 4.27 7.07 -13.07
CA GLU A 46 2.82 6.89 -13.19
C GLU A 46 2.11 7.52 -12.00
N TRP A 47 1.14 8.36 -12.30
CA TRP A 47 0.30 9.04 -11.31
C TRP A 47 -1.10 8.46 -11.39
N ILE A 48 -1.36 7.41 -10.61
CA ILE A 48 -2.63 6.68 -10.63
C ILE A 48 -3.26 6.77 -9.26
N ASN A 49 -4.17 7.71 -9.06
CA ASN A 49 -4.88 7.90 -7.78
C ASN A 49 -5.40 6.54 -7.23
N PRO A 50 -5.04 6.13 -6.00
CA PRO A 50 -4.35 6.90 -4.94
C PRO A 50 -2.82 6.77 -4.89
N HIS A 51 -2.19 5.99 -5.77
CA HIS A 51 -0.76 5.68 -5.73
C HIS A 51 0.07 6.39 -6.81
N ALA A 52 1.35 6.56 -6.50
CA ALA A 52 2.37 6.96 -7.46
C ALA A 52 3.38 5.83 -7.65
N TRP A 53 3.85 5.66 -8.88
CA TRP A 53 4.88 4.67 -9.20
C TRP A 53 6.03 5.31 -9.95
N VAL A 54 7.25 5.09 -9.47
CA VAL A 54 8.49 5.50 -10.15
C VAL A 54 9.22 4.25 -10.60
N HIS A 55 9.50 4.16 -11.89
CA HIS A 55 10.24 3.05 -12.49
C HIS A 55 11.70 3.48 -12.68
N VAL A 56 12.62 2.74 -12.08
CA VAL A 56 14.05 3.03 -12.07
C VAL A 56 14.82 1.88 -12.72
N GLU A 57 15.44 2.14 -13.87
CA GLU A 57 16.40 1.21 -14.48
C GLU A 57 17.72 1.28 -13.72
N VAL A 58 18.11 0.16 -13.13
CA VAL A 58 19.38 -0.06 -12.45
C VAL A 58 20.22 -1.00 -13.31
N GLU A 59 21.48 -0.63 -13.53
CA GLU A 59 22.45 -1.47 -14.22
C GLU A 59 23.42 -2.02 -13.18
N ASP A 60 23.46 -3.35 -13.05
CA ASP A 60 24.36 -4.08 -12.16
C ASP A 60 25.21 -5.10 -12.95
N GLU A 61 26.03 -5.88 -12.24
CA GLU A 61 26.91 -6.89 -12.85
C GLU A 61 26.15 -7.98 -13.63
N ASN A 62 24.85 -8.15 -13.39
CA ASN A 62 23.98 -9.12 -14.06
C ASN A 62 23.17 -8.50 -15.21
N GLY A 63 23.29 -7.19 -15.43
CA GLY A 63 22.66 -6.47 -16.53
C GLY A 63 21.67 -5.41 -16.05
N LYS A 64 20.64 -5.14 -16.86
CA LYS A 64 19.67 -4.07 -16.61
C LYS A 64 18.41 -4.63 -15.98
N THR A 65 18.02 -4.09 -14.83
CA THR A 65 16.79 -4.43 -14.11
C THR A 65 15.98 -3.17 -13.86
N VAL A 66 14.66 -3.23 -14.06
CA VAL A 66 13.75 -2.12 -13.75
C VAL A 66 13.08 -2.38 -12.40
N TRP A 67 13.32 -1.48 -11.46
CA TRP A 67 12.68 -1.44 -10.15
C TRP A 67 11.44 -0.56 -10.18
N MET A 68 10.41 -0.96 -9.45
CA MET A 68 9.19 -0.18 -9.25
C MET A 68 9.15 0.30 -7.79
N VAL A 69 9.09 1.61 -7.60
CA VAL A 69 9.02 2.25 -6.29
C VAL A 69 7.63 2.85 -6.13
N GLU A 70 6.91 2.40 -5.12
CA GLU A 70 5.58 2.90 -4.77
C GLU A 70 5.67 4.10 -3.81
N GLY A 71 4.87 5.13 -4.06
CA GLY A 71 4.64 6.23 -3.14
C GLY A 71 3.16 6.40 -2.82
N GLU A 72 2.80 6.40 -1.54
CA GLU A 72 1.41 6.50 -1.07
C GLU A 72 0.75 7.86 -1.35
N ILE A 73 1.54 8.92 -1.59
CA ILE A 73 1.02 10.27 -1.78
C ILE A 73 1.59 10.85 -3.10
N PRO A 74 0.85 10.74 -4.21
CA PRO A 74 1.20 11.38 -5.48
C PRO A 74 1.51 12.87 -5.36
N ILE A 75 0.84 13.54 -4.41
CA ILE A 75 0.96 14.99 -4.19
C ILE A 75 2.34 15.41 -3.65
N LEU A 76 3.00 14.56 -2.87
CA LEU A 76 4.29 14.92 -2.25
C LEU A 76 5.42 14.99 -3.28
N LEU A 77 5.39 14.14 -4.31
CA LEU A 77 6.39 14.18 -5.38
C LEU A 77 6.14 15.35 -6.35
N LEU A 78 4.86 15.70 -6.60
CA LEU A 78 4.50 16.83 -7.46
C LEU A 78 4.97 18.17 -6.86
N GLU A 79 4.85 18.33 -5.54
CA GLU A 79 5.38 19.51 -4.84
C GLU A 79 6.91 19.60 -4.92
N MET A 80 7.64 18.47 -4.79
CA MET A 80 9.11 18.48 -4.94
C MET A 80 9.58 18.87 -6.36
N VAL A 81 8.84 18.47 -7.39
CA VAL A 81 9.13 18.88 -8.78
C VAL A 81 8.90 20.39 -8.97
N LEU A 82 7.83 20.94 -8.39
CA LEU A 82 7.56 22.39 -8.46
C LEU A 82 8.58 23.21 -7.66
N LEU A 83 9.04 22.70 -6.51
CA LEU A 83 10.02 23.41 -5.66
C LEU A 83 11.45 23.41 -6.24
N LYS A 84 11.82 22.43 -7.07
CA LYS A 84 13.16 22.40 -7.72
C LYS A 84 13.27 23.30 -8.96
N GLN A 85 12.15 23.87 -9.43
CA GLN A 85 12.14 24.79 -10.59
C GLN A 85 12.43 26.25 -10.24
N HIS A 86 12.90 26.56 -9.03
CA HIS A 86 13.31 27.90 -8.61
C HIS A 86 14.78 27.97 -8.17
#